data_AF-A0A9D1TB37-F1
#
_entry.id   AF-A0A9D1TB37-F1
#
_cell.length_a   1.000
_cell.length_b   1.000
_cell.length_c   1.000
_cell.angle_alpha   90.00
_cell.angle_beta   90.00
_cell.angle_gamma   90.00
#
_symmetry.space_group_name_H-M   'P 1'
#
loop_
_entity.id
_entity.type
_entity.pdbx_description
1 polymer ?
#
loop_
_entity_poly.entity_id
_entity_poly.type
_entity_poly.pdbx_seq_one_letter_code
_entity_poly.pdbx_strand_id
1 'polypeptide(L)'
;MKIPHRNIPSSPDRYHEITDSYDAEYFRYGVISGSLDIEEQLNKIGCFTVTFNCKPYKYSFAGQETVSADSSELTITNPTAFESRPYIKLYGSGTVVIMIQPQGRGMMISNLDEYIEIDSELMNCFKGTALKNDTVKGAEFPALKPGVCTINCNGDVSRIEVVPRWCCL
;
A
#
# COMPACT_ATOMS: atom_id res chain seq x y z
N MET A 1 13.60 -20.85 8.45
CA MET A 1 13.77 -19.47 7.98
C MET A 1 15.21 -19.28 7.50
N LYS A 2 15.47 -19.38 6.19
CA LYS A 2 16.78 -18.96 5.65
C LYS A 2 16.70 -17.44 5.52
N ILE A 3 17.37 -16.72 6.41
CA ILE A 3 17.62 -15.29 6.20
C ILE A 3 18.62 -15.22 5.04
N PRO A 4 18.27 -14.65 3.87
CA PRO A 4 19.24 -14.48 2.79
C PRO A 4 20.42 -13.65 3.29
N HIS A 5 21.64 -14.05 2.92
CA HIS A 5 22.91 -13.47 3.39
C HIS A 5 23.17 -11.99 3.02
N ARG A 6 22.16 -11.24 2.56
CA ARG A 6 22.24 -9.80 2.31
C ARG A 6 20.86 -9.18 2.53
N ASN A 7 20.70 -8.57 3.70
CA ASN A 7 19.99 -7.31 3.94
C ASN A 7 19.86 -7.13 5.46
N ILE A 8 20.98 -6.80 6.12
CA ILE A 8 20.87 -6.05 7.38
C ILE A 8 20.45 -4.65 6.93
N PRO A 9 19.24 -4.18 7.28
CA PRO A 9 18.76 -2.89 6.76
C PRO A 9 19.65 -1.76 7.27
N SER A 10 19.98 -0.81 6.41
CA SER A 10 20.80 0.39 6.70
C SER A 10 20.17 1.36 7.71
N SER A 11 19.05 0.99 8.35
CA SER A 11 18.34 1.76 9.37
C SER A 11 17.50 0.80 10.23
N PRO A 12 18.02 0.28 11.35
CA PRO A 12 17.34 -0.74 12.16
C PRO A 12 16.04 -0.25 12.80
N ASP A 13 15.80 1.06 12.85
CA ASP A 13 14.67 1.68 13.56
C ASP A 13 13.43 1.90 12.68
N ARG A 14 13.37 1.27 11.50
CA ARG A 14 12.25 1.43 10.56
C ARG A 14 11.72 0.08 10.11
N TYR A 15 10.46 0.06 9.68
CA TYR A 15 9.87 -1.11 9.05
C TYR A 15 10.53 -1.41 7.71
N HIS A 16 10.90 -2.67 7.50
CA HIS A 16 11.44 -3.20 6.25
C HIS A 16 10.58 -4.36 5.76
N GLU A 17 10.68 -4.64 4.46
CA GLU A 17 10.05 -5.83 3.89
C GLU A 17 10.75 -7.10 4.39
N ILE A 18 9.94 -8.03 4.89
CA ILE A 18 10.35 -9.35 5.34
C ILE A 18 9.62 -10.37 4.48
N THR A 19 10.39 -11.23 3.83
CA THR A 19 9.90 -12.32 2.99
C THR A 19 10.22 -13.67 3.62
N ASP A 20 9.31 -14.62 3.53
CA ASP A 20 9.54 -16.00 3.93
C ASP A 20 9.45 -16.91 2.70
N SER A 21 10.45 -17.78 2.51
CA SER A 21 10.46 -18.76 1.42
C SER A 21 9.30 -19.76 1.49
N TYR A 22 8.67 -19.95 2.66
CA TYR A 22 7.48 -20.80 2.78
C TYR A 22 6.19 -20.12 2.29
N ASP A 23 6.21 -18.79 2.11
CA ASP A 23 5.07 -17.97 1.69
C ASP A 23 5.51 -16.95 0.64
N ALA A 24 5.89 -17.46 -0.54
CA ALA A 24 6.58 -16.69 -1.57
C ALA A 24 5.73 -15.62 -2.26
N GLU A 25 4.41 -15.63 -2.08
CA GLU A 25 3.49 -14.68 -2.71
C GLU A 25 3.28 -13.41 -1.87
N TYR A 26 3.78 -13.40 -0.63
CA TYR A 26 3.52 -12.36 0.35
C TYR A 26 4.79 -11.87 1.05
N PHE A 27 4.70 -10.65 1.58
CA PHE A 27 5.69 -10.08 2.47
C PHE A 27 5.01 -9.41 3.67
N ARG A 28 5.80 -9.15 4.71
CA ARG A 28 5.37 -8.35 5.87
C ARG A 28 6.26 -7.13 5.99
N TYR A 29 5.73 -6.06 6.56
CA TYR A 29 6.57 -5.00 7.10
C TYR A 29 6.91 -5.34 8.54
N GLY A 30 8.20 -5.45 8.87
CA GLY A 30 8.66 -5.66 10.24
C GLY A 30 9.92 -4.88 10.58
N VAL A 31 10.12 -4.66 11.87
CA VAL A 31 11.31 -4.06 12.46
C VAL A 31 11.88 -5.01 13.50
N ILE A 32 13.21 -5.09 13.62
CA ILE A 32 13.83 -5.95 14.64
C ILE A 32 13.46 -5.41 16.02
N SER A 33 12.95 -6.29 16.88
CA SER A 33 12.61 -5.95 18.26
C SER A 33 13.61 -6.60 19.22
N GLY A 34 14.32 -5.79 19.99
CA GLY A 34 15.27 -6.24 21.01
C GLY A 34 16.72 -6.38 20.51
N SER A 35 17.61 -6.69 21.45
CA SER A 35 19.01 -7.02 21.18
C SER A 35 19.14 -8.47 20.70
N LEU A 36 19.99 -8.72 19.70
CA LEU A 36 20.41 -10.08 19.38
C LEU A 36 21.38 -10.56 20.47
N ASP A 37 20.95 -11.48 21.32
CA ASP A 37 21.87 -12.27 22.14
C ASP A 37 22.37 -13.44 21.30
N ILE A 38 23.60 -13.30 20.79
CA ILE A 38 24.29 -14.34 20.03
C ILE A 38 25.07 -15.17 21.05
N GLU A 39 24.53 -16.32 21.43
CA GLU A 39 25.29 -17.30 22.21
C GLU A 39 26.16 -18.16 21.28
N GLU A 40 27.47 -18.15 21.54
CA GLU A 40 28.44 -18.97 20.82
C GLU A 40 28.38 -20.41 21.36
N GLN A 41 27.65 -21.29 20.67
CA GLN A 41 27.66 -22.72 20.98
C GLN A 41 28.61 -23.46 20.01
N LEU A 42 29.75 -23.89 20.55
CA LEU A 42 30.76 -24.74 19.89
C LEU A 42 31.45 -24.10 18.67
N ASN A 43 32.27 -23.06 18.91
CA ASN A 43 33.39 -22.50 18.12
C ASN A 43 33.26 -22.30 16.58
N LYS A 44 32.15 -22.65 15.93
CA LYS A 44 31.93 -22.49 14.47
C LYS A 44 30.47 -22.30 14.04
N ILE A 45 29.48 -22.44 14.94
CA ILE A 45 28.05 -22.30 14.61
C ILE A 45 27.37 -21.44 15.67
N GLY A 46 26.82 -20.29 15.27
CA GLY A 46 25.97 -19.47 16.13
C GLY A 46 24.50 -19.79 15.87
N CYS A 47 23.73 -20.02 16.93
CA CYS A 47 22.28 -20.08 16.88
C CYS A 47 21.74 -18.89 17.65
N PHE A 48 20.84 -18.13 17.05
CA PHE A 48 20.19 -16.99 17.71
C PHE A 48 18.74 -16.87 17.23
N THR A 49 17.90 -16.29 18.07
CA THR A 49 16.51 -15.98 17.74
C THR A 49 16.43 -14.50 17.37
N VAL A 50 15.80 -14.19 16.23
CA VAL A 50 15.45 -12.81 15.88
C VAL A 50 13.95 -12.64 16.03
N THR A 51 13.55 -11.69 16.86
CA THR A 51 12.15 -11.30 17.01
C THR A 51 11.89 -10.05 16.17
N PHE A 52 10.80 -10.07 15.41
CA PHE A 52 10.35 -8.93 14.63
C PHE A 52 9.03 -8.40 15.19
N ASN A 53 8.94 -7.09 15.37
CA ASN A 53 7.66 -6.41 15.50
C ASN A 53 7.13 -6.13 14.09
N CYS A 54 6.06 -6.81 13.70
CA CYS A 54 5.46 -6.69 12.37
C CYS A 54 4.21 -5.82 12.39
N LYS A 55 3.95 -5.12 11.29
CA LYS A 55 2.59 -4.65 10.97
C LYS A 55 1.62 -5.85 10.96
N PRO A 56 0.34 -5.63 11.29
CA PRO A 56 -0.63 -6.71 11.49
C PRO A 56 -0.90 -7.55 10.23
N TYR A 57 -0.73 -6.97 9.03
CA TYR A 57 -1.03 -7.64 7.77
C TYR A 57 0.22 -8.14 7.04
N LYS A 58 0.03 -9.21 6.26
CA LYS A 58 0.85 -9.52 5.10
C LYS A 58 0.30 -8.77 3.89
N TYR A 59 1.17 -8.51 2.92
CA TYR A 59 0.82 -7.87 1.66
C TYR A 59 1.24 -8.80 0.52
N SER A 60 0.36 -8.98 -0.47
CA SER A 60 0.72 -9.76 -1.66
C SER A 60 1.61 -8.95 -2.59
N PHE A 61 2.56 -9.60 -3.27
CA PHE A 61 3.31 -8.98 -4.35
C PHE A 61 2.42 -8.58 -5.52
N ALA A 62 1.44 -9.42 -5.88
CA ALA A 62 0.46 -9.09 -6.92
C ALA A 62 -0.33 -7.80 -6.62
N GLY A 63 -0.57 -7.51 -5.34
CA GLY A 63 -1.20 -6.27 -4.89
C GLY A 63 -0.29 -5.04 -4.96
N GLN A 64 1.00 -5.20 -5.20
CA GLN A 64 1.92 -4.07 -5.40
C GLN A 64 2.04 -3.69 -6.89
N GLU A 65 1.53 -4.53 -7.80
CA GLU A 65 1.52 -4.22 -9.22
C GLU A 65 0.47 -3.15 -9.55
N THR A 66 0.83 -2.23 -10.44
CA THR A 66 -0.07 -1.15 -10.85
C THR A 66 -1.11 -1.67 -11.83
N VAL A 67 -2.38 -1.37 -11.55
CA VAL A 67 -3.51 -1.54 -12.48
C VAL A 67 -3.92 -0.17 -12.97
N SER A 68 -4.16 -0.02 -14.28
CA SER A 68 -4.48 1.27 -14.88
C SER A 68 -5.60 1.21 -15.90
N ALA A 69 -6.28 2.33 -16.10
CA ALA A 69 -7.19 2.55 -17.22
C ALA A 69 -7.02 3.98 -17.74
N ASP A 70 -6.96 4.15 -19.07
CA ASP A 70 -7.01 5.46 -19.72
C ASP A 70 -8.47 5.89 -19.90
N SER A 71 -9.18 6.00 -18.78
CA SER A 71 -10.61 6.32 -18.67
C SER A 71 -10.92 6.92 -17.29
N SER A 72 -12.14 7.42 -17.12
CA SER A 72 -12.65 7.90 -15.83
C SER A 72 -13.26 6.79 -14.96
N GLU A 73 -13.10 5.53 -15.34
CA GLU A 73 -13.62 4.37 -14.59
C GLU A 73 -12.64 3.20 -14.64
N LEU A 74 -12.39 2.59 -13.49
CA LEU A 74 -11.56 1.40 -13.36
C LEU A 74 -12.22 0.39 -12.41
N THR A 75 -12.39 -0.85 -12.89
CA THR A 75 -12.87 -1.97 -12.07
C THR A 75 -11.72 -2.87 -11.68
N ILE A 76 -11.62 -3.19 -10.39
CA ILE A 76 -10.57 -4.04 -9.81
C ILE A 76 -11.24 -5.02 -8.84
N THR A 77 -10.84 -6.29 -8.87
CA THR A 77 -11.29 -7.29 -7.89
C THR A 77 -10.26 -7.45 -6.80
N ASN A 78 -10.61 -7.15 -5.55
CA ASN A 78 -9.81 -7.53 -4.39
C ASN A 78 -10.02 -9.03 -4.14
N PRO A 79 -8.97 -9.87 -4.32
CA PRO A 79 -9.09 -11.32 -4.18
C PRO A 79 -9.05 -11.78 -2.71
N THR A 80 -8.84 -10.86 -1.77
CA THR A 80 -8.64 -11.17 -0.35
C THR A 80 -9.89 -10.92 0.48
N ALA A 81 -9.92 -11.47 1.69
CA ALA A 81 -11.00 -11.26 2.64
C ALA A 81 -10.90 -9.94 3.43
N PHE A 82 -9.85 -9.13 3.20
CA PHE A 82 -9.58 -7.91 3.93
C PHE A 82 -9.69 -6.67 3.05
N GLU A 83 -10.18 -5.58 3.63
CA GLU A 83 -10.14 -4.28 2.97
C GLU A 83 -8.70 -3.80 2.85
N SER A 84 -8.31 -3.38 1.64
CA SER A 84 -6.98 -2.85 1.35
C SER A 84 -7.02 -1.33 1.18
N ARG A 85 -5.90 -0.69 1.48
CA ARG A 85 -5.70 0.77 1.41
C ARG A 85 -4.84 1.09 0.19
N PRO A 86 -5.45 1.37 -0.98
CA PRO A 86 -4.71 1.55 -2.21
C PRO A 86 -3.87 2.84 -2.20
N TYR A 87 -2.91 2.88 -3.12
CA TYR A 87 -2.39 4.13 -3.66
C TYR A 87 -3.07 4.38 -5.00
N ILE A 88 -3.55 5.60 -5.23
CA ILE A 88 -4.23 6.00 -6.47
C ILE A 88 -3.52 7.21 -7.05
N LYS A 89 -3.14 7.15 -8.33
CA LYS A 89 -2.71 8.31 -9.10
C LYS A 89 -3.74 8.60 -10.19
N LEU A 90 -4.32 9.79 -10.13
CA LEU A 90 -5.42 10.22 -10.98
C LEU A 90 -4.96 11.36 -11.86
N TYR A 91 -5.14 11.23 -13.17
CA TYR A 91 -4.78 12.24 -14.17
C TYR A 91 -6.02 12.92 -14.71
N GLY A 92 -5.97 14.24 -14.84
CA GLY A 92 -7.11 15.04 -15.24
C GLY A 92 -6.95 16.52 -14.92
N SER A 93 -8.06 17.26 -14.97
CA SER A 93 -8.08 18.68 -14.66
C SER A 93 -9.37 19.15 -14.00
N GLY A 94 -9.32 20.29 -13.30
CA GLY A 94 -10.49 20.94 -12.71
C GLY A 94 -11.06 20.18 -11.51
N THR A 95 -12.37 20.31 -11.29
CA THR A 95 -13.04 19.63 -10.16
C THR A 95 -13.31 18.17 -10.52
N VAL A 96 -12.85 17.24 -9.67
CA VAL A 96 -13.07 15.80 -9.84
C VAL A 96 -13.66 15.19 -8.57
N VAL A 97 -14.65 14.31 -8.72
CA VAL A 97 -15.22 13.52 -7.62
C VAL A 97 -14.94 12.05 -7.87
N ILE A 98 -14.22 11.40 -6.95
CA ILE A 98 -13.95 9.97 -6.95
C ILE A 98 -15.00 9.26 -6.09
N MET A 99 -15.62 8.22 -6.63
CA MET A 99 -16.55 7.33 -5.94
C MET A 99 -16.06 5.90 -6.06
N ILE A 100 -16.04 5.14 -4.95
CA ILE A 100 -15.67 3.72 -4.96
C ILE A 100 -16.85 2.88 -4.50
N GLN A 101 -17.34 2.01 -5.37
CA GLN A 101 -18.34 1.00 -5.02
C GLN A 101 -17.64 -0.29 -4.57
N PRO A 102 -18.18 -1.03 -3.58
CA PRO A 102 -19.47 -0.83 -2.93
C PRO A 102 -19.44 0.08 -1.67
N GLN A 103 -18.32 0.76 -1.35
CA GLN A 103 -18.26 1.67 -0.19
C GLN A 103 -19.27 2.82 -0.34
N GLY A 104 -19.43 3.36 -1.55
CA GLY A 104 -20.38 4.41 -1.91
C GLY A 104 -20.05 5.80 -1.35
N ARG A 105 -18.88 5.97 -0.71
CA ARG A 105 -18.41 7.25 -0.18
C ARG A 105 -17.47 7.92 -1.17
N GLY A 106 -17.60 9.24 -1.28
CA GLY A 106 -16.90 10.04 -2.27
C GLY A 106 -15.82 10.95 -1.70
N MET A 107 -14.84 11.26 -2.54
CA MET A 107 -13.80 12.24 -2.29
C MET A 107 -13.76 13.24 -3.45
N MET A 108 -13.85 14.52 -3.16
CA MET A 108 -13.80 15.62 -4.12
C MET A 108 -12.42 16.28 -4.11
N ILE A 109 -11.85 16.48 -5.29
CA ILE A 109 -10.66 17.27 -5.58
C ILE A 109 -11.14 18.55 -6.26
N SER A 110 -10.90 19.72 -5.65
CA SER A 110 -11.51 20.98 -6.11
C SER A 110 -10.79 21.65 -7.28
N ASN A 111 -9.49 21.38 -7.46
CA ASN A 111 -8.68 21.95 -8.54
C ASN A 111 -7.53 21.01 -8.88
N LEU A 112 -7.86 19.92 -9.58
CA LEU A 112 -6.88 18.99 -10.13
C LEU A 112 -6.07 19.69 -11.23
N ASP A 113 -4.76 19.59 -11.12
CA ASP A 113 -3.80 20.18 -12.04
C ASP A 113 -2.88 19.06 -12.54
N GLU A 114 -3.15 18.57 -13.75
CA GLU A 114 -2.53 17.40 -14.43
C GLU A 114 -2.75 16.06 -13.72
N TYR A 115 -2.38 15.95 -12.44
CA TYR A 115 -2.56 14.74 -11.65
C TYR A 115 -2.53 15.01 -10.14
N ILE A 116 -3.03 14.03 -9.38
CA ILE A 116 -2.90 13.93 -7.93
C ILE A 116 -2.59 12.49 -7.53
N GLU A 117 -1.80 12.35 -6.47
CA GLU A 117 -1.41 11.09 -5.86
C GLU A 117 -2.10 11.01 -4.50
N ILE A 118 -2.88 9.95 -4.27
CA ILE A 118 -3.68 9.71 -3.07
C ILE A 118 -3.16 8.42 -2.44
N ASP A 119 -2.50 8.53 -1.29
CA ASP A 119 -2.05 7.38 -0.53
C ASP A 119 -3.00 7.13 0.65
N SER A 120 -3.83 6.08 0.54
CA SER A 120 -4.80 5.73 1.59
C SER A 120 -4.19 5.05 2.81
N GLU A 121 -2.95 4.55 2.73
CA GLU A 121 -2.23 4.00 3.88
C GLU A 121 -1.64 5.14 4.73
N LEU A 122 -1.08 6.15 4.08
CA LEU A 122 -0.55 7.34 4.74
C LEU A 122 -1.60 8.42 5.02
N MET A 123 -2.80 8.28 4.44
CA MET A 123 -3.89 9.25 4.49
C MET A 123 -3.41 10.64 4.03
N ASN A 124 -2.68 10.68 2.92
CA ASN A 124 -2.13 11.91 2.34
C ASN A 124 -2.39 11.99 0.84
N CYS A 125 -2.61 13.22 0.37
CA CYS A 125 -2.71 13.59 -1.03
C CYS A 125 -1.55 14.53 -1.40
N PHE A 126 -0.93 14.32 -2.56
CA PHE A 126 0.22 15.09 -3.01
C PHE A 126 0.34 15.13 -4.54
N LYS A 127 1.20 16.02 -5.05
CA LYS A 127 1.70 16.03 -6.43
C LYS A 127 3.22 16.05 -6.36
N GLY A 128 3.88 14.91 -6.59
CA GLY A 128 5.31 14.78 -6.34
C GLY A 128 5.62 14.97 -4.85
N THR A 129 6.35 16.02 -4.48
CA THR A 129 6.68 16.30 -3.07
C THR A 129 5.75 17.31 -2.39
N ALA A 130 4.83 17.92 -3.14
CA ALA A 130 3.95 18.96 -2.61
C ALA A 130 2.65 18.36 -2.06
N LEU A 131 2.32 18.63 -0.79
CA LEU A 131 1.04 18.22 -0.21
C LEU A 131 -0.13 18.95 -0.86
N LYS A 132 -1.25 18.23 -1.02
CA LYS A 132 -2.49 18.70 -1.66
C LYS A 132 -3.74 18.39 -0.83
N ASN A 133 -3.58 17.99 0.43
CA ASN A 133 -4.68 17.67 1.35
C ASN A 133 -5.70 18.81 1.49
N ASP A 134 -5.26 20.06 1.36
CA ASP A 134 -6.09 21.28 1.41
C ASP A 134 -7.04 21.44 0.22
N THR A 135 -6.75 20.77 -0.90
CA THR A 135 -7.58 20.76 -2.12
C THR A 135 -8.58 19.60 -2.18
N VAL A 136 -8.52 18.70 -1.19
CA VAL A 136 -9.29 17.46 -1.16
C VAL A 136 -10.31 17.50 -0.02
N LYS A 137 -11.55 17.12 -0.31
CA LYS A 137 -12.64 17.00 0.68
C LYS A 137 -13.28 15.63 0.57
N GLY A 138 -13.37 14.90 1.67
CA GLY A 138 -14.00 13.58 1.71
C GLY A 138 -14.20 13.14 3.15
N ALA A 139 -15.12 12.21 3.37
CA ALA A 139 -15.32 11.63 4.69
C ALA A 139 -14.19 10.65 5.06
N GLU A 140 -13.67 9.93 4.06
CA GLU A 140 -12.67 8.87 4.22
C GLU A 140 -11.76 8.80 3.00
N PHE A 141 -10.57 8.24 3.20
CA PHE A 141 -9.69 7.87 2.10
C PHE A 141 -10.22 6.63 1.36
N PRO A 142 -9.90 6.50 0.05
CA PRO A 142 -10.23 5.33 -0.75
C PRO A 142 -9.87 4.00 -0.06
N ALA A 143 -10.77 3.02 -0.14
CA ALA A 143 -10.51 1.67 0.31
C ALA A 143 -11.12 0.64 -0.65
N LEU A 144 -10.45 -0.49 -0.85
CA LEU A 144 -10.90 -1.57 -1.72
C LEU A 144 -11.40 -2.74 -0.87
N LYS A 145 -12.72 -2.90 -0.82
CA LYS A 145 -13.38 -3.99 -0.08
C LYS A 145 -13.15 -5.35 -0.76
N PRO A 146 -13.32 -6.47 -0.04
CA PRO A 146 -13.32 -7.80 -0.65
C PRO A 146 -14.28 -7.90 -1.85
N GLY A 147 -13.82 -8.51 -2.93
CA GLY A 147 -14.59 -8.66 -4.17
C GLY A 147 -14.42 -7.49 -5.14
N VAL A 148 -15.40 -7.34 -6.03
CA VAL A 148 -15.37 -6.34 -7.11
C VAL A 148 -15.51 -4.93 -6.54
N CYS A 149 -14.56 -4.08 -6.87
CA CYS A 149 -14.59 -2.65 -6.59
C CYS A 149 -14.56 -1.87 -7.90
N THR A 150 -15.43 -0.87 -8.03
CA THR A 150 -15.45 0.05 -9.18
C THR A 150 -15.12 1.45 -8.70
N ILE A 151 -14.02 1.99 -9.22
CA ILE A 151 -13.59 3.37 -9.04
C ILE A 151 -14.18 4.17 -10.20
N ASN A 152 -15.08 5.09 -9.91
CA ASN A 152 -15.70 5.96 -10.89
C ASN A 152 -15.37 7.41 -10.55
N CYS A 153 -14.84 8.14 -11.51
CA CYS A 153 -14.47 9.53 -11.38
C CYS A 153 -15.40 10.40 -12.24
N ASN A 154 -16.01 11.42 -11.63
CA ASN A 154 -16.78 12.44 -12.32
C ASN A 154 -15.95 13.72 -12.43
N GLY A 155 -15.77 14.22 -13.64
CA GLY A 155 -14.93 15.37 -13.96
C GLY A 155 -14.12 15.10 -15.23
N ASP A 156 -13.16 15.97 -15.53
CA ASP A 156 -12.21 15.76 -16.63
C ASP A 156 -11.09 14.84 -16.15
N VAL A 157 -11.23 13.54 -16.38
CA VAL A 157 -10.27 12.49 -16.01
C VAL A 157 -9.85 11.72 -17.25
N SER A 158 -8.54 11.63 -17.45
CA SER A 158 -7.94 10.96 -18.61
C SER A 158 -7.34 9.60 -18.28
N ARG A 159 -6.94 9.36 -17.02
CA ARG A 159 -6.31 8.11 -16.59
C ARG A 159 -6.39 7.89 -15.10
N ILE A 160 -6.54 6.63 -14.70
CA ILE A 160 -6.48 6.15 -13.32
C ILE A 160 -5.36 5.11 -13.23
N GLU A 161 -4.48 5.23 -12.25
CA GLU A 161 -3.50 4.21 -11.86
C GLU A 161 -3.71 3.85 -10.40
N VAL A 162 -3.68 2.56 -10.07
CA VAL A 162 -3.92 2.05 -8.72
C VAL A 162 -2.88 1.00 -8.37
N VAL A 163 -2.23 1.16 -7.22
CA VAL A 163 -1.53 0.07 -6.53
C VAL A 163 -2.47 -0.44 -5.44
N PRO A 164 -3.09 -1.62 -5.59
CA PRO A 164 -4.20 -2.01 -4.72
C PRO A 164 -3.82 -2.32 -3.27
N ARG A 165 -2.60 -2.81 -3.05
CA ARG A 165 -2.04 -3.25 -1.76
C ARG A 165 -2.86 -4.34 -1.06
N TRP A 166 -3.21 -5.42 -1.79
CA TRP A 166 -3.95 -6.56 -1.21
C TRP A 166 -3.29 -7.11 0.04
N CYS A 167 -4.09 -7.31 1.08
CA CYS A 167 -3.61 -7.72 2.39
C CYS A 167 -4.36 -8.94 2.95
N CYS A 168 -3.67 -9.71 3.78
CA CYS A 168 -4.24 -10.85 4.52
C CYS A 168 -3.51 -11.02 5.86
N LEU A 169 -3.95 -11.99 6.69
CA LEU A 169 -3.34 -12.29 7.99
C LEU A 169 -2.09 -13.17 7.90
#